data_AF-A0A956VN12-F1
#
_entry.id   AF-A0A956VN12-F1
#
_cell.length_a   1.000
_cell.length_b   1.000
_cell.length_c   1.000
_cell.angle_alpha   90.00
_cell.angle_beta   90.00
_cell.angle_gamma   90.00
#
_symmetry.space_group_name_H-M   'P 1'
#
loop_
_entity.id
_entity.type
_entity.pdbx_description
1 polymer ?
#
loop_
_entity_poly.entity_id
_entity_poly.type
_entity_poly.pdbx_seq_one_letter_code
_entity_poly.pdbx_strand_id
1 'polypeptide(L)'
;MNWSWEFVVEILPNLIDGVIVTIEATILGSALAMVLGMAFAIIRRSPNMYVSVPFGFFLDFIRGTPLLVQLYFLFYILPGLGLTLGPLLAGVIGLGLHYATYTAEVYRTGIDNLPRGQWEAAKAVNLTTSQTWRTIVIPQAVPPMIPALANYFIAMFKETPLLSA
;
A
#
# COMPACT_ATOMS: atom_id res chain seq x y z
N MET A 1 9.68 -38.42 -13.86
CA MET A 1 9.01 -37.88 -12.67
C MET A 1 7.57 -38.33 -12.73
N ASN A 2 7.13 -39.17 -11.79
CA ASN A 2 5.74 -39.59 -11.70
C ASN A 2 5.07 -38.75 -10.61
N TRP A 3 3.84 -38.30 -10.86
CA TRP A 3 3.01 -37.62 -9.87
C TRP A 3 2.74 -38.55 -8.66
N SER A 4 2.80 -38.02 -7.43
CA SER A 4 2.50 -38.76 -6.19
C SER A 4 1.56 -37.97 -5.29
N TRP A 5 0.38 -38.54 -5.02
CA TRP A 5 -0.57 -37.98 -4.05
C TRP A 5 -0.11 -38.16 -2.60
N GLU A 6 0.70 -39.18 -2.32
CA GLU A 6 1.27 -39.43 -0.99
C GLU A 6 2.19 -38.27 -0.58
N PHE A 7 3.03 -37.82 -1.52
CA PHE A 7 3.90 -36.65 -1.31
C PHE A 7 3.09 -35.37 -1.05
N VAL A 8 1.97 -35.16 -1.76
CA VAL A 8 1.10 -33.98 -1.54
C VAL A 8 0.55 -33.97 -0.12
N VAL A 9 0.11 -35.12 0.40
CA VAL A 9 -0.38 -35.23 1.78
C VAL A 9 0.75 -35.02 2.78
N GLU A 10 1.96 -35.52 2.48
CA GLU A 10 3.15 -35.34 3.32
C GLU A 10 3.54 -33.85 3.49
N ILE A 11 3.49 -33.06 2.41
CA ILE A 11 3.84 -31.64 2.45
C ILE A 11 2.69 -30.71 2.85
N LEU A 12 1.46 -31.24 2.99
CA LEU A 12 0.27 -30.44 3.27
C LEU A 12 0.42 -29.52 4.50
N PRO A 13 1.03 -29.95 5.63
CA PRO A 13 1.29 -29.06 6.77
C PRO A 13 2.16 -27.84 6.39
N ASN A 14 3.23 -28.06 5.63
CA ASN A 14 4.11 -26.97 5.18
C ASN A 14 3.38 -26.01 4.22
N LEU A 15 2.47 -26.52 3.39
CA LEU A 15 1.63 -25.68 2.52
C LEU A 15 0.68 -24.81 3.34
N ILE A 16 0.12 -25.35 4.44
CA ILE A 16 -0.73 -24.58 5.36
C ILE A 16 0.08 -23.46 6.03
N ASP A 17 1.30 -23.74 6.49
CA ASP A 17 2.19 -22.70 7.05
C ASP A 17 2.46 -21.59 6.03
N GLY A 18 2.69 -21.96 4.76
CA GLY A 18 2.83 -20.99 3.67
C GLY A 18 1.57 -20.14 3.46
N VAL A 19 0.38 -20.75 3.53
CA VAL A 19 -0.90 -20.02 3.44
C VAL A 19 -1.06 -19.01 4.58
N ILE A 20 -0.68 -19.38 5.80
CA ILE A 20 -0.73 -18.48 6.96
C ILE A 20 0.17 -17.26 6.71
N VAL A 21 1.41 -17.46 6.29
CA VAL A 21 2.36 -16.37 5.99
C VAL A 21 1.82 -15.48 4.85
N THR A 22 1.24 -16.06 3.81
CA THR A 22 0.60 -15.30 2.72
C THR A 22 -0.55 -14.43 3.24
N ILE A 23 -1.42 -14.96 4.10
CA ILE A 23 -2.54 -14.19 4.68
C ILE A 23 -2.01 -13.07 5.58
N GLU A 24 -1.05 -13.35 6.45
CA GLU A 24 -0.43 -12.35 7.33
C GLU A 24 0.22 -11.22 6.54
N ALA A 25 1.06 -11.56 5.55
CA ALA A 25 1.74 -10.58 4.70
C ALA A 25 0.73 -9.73 3.91
N THR A 26 -0.33 -10.35 3.37
CA THR A 26 -1.37 -9.63 2.62
C THR A 26 -2.13 -8.65 3.51
N ILE A 27 -2.59 -9.09 4.69
CA ILE A 27 -3.39 -8.25 5.60
C ILE A 27 -2.55 -7.10 6.14
N LEU A 28 -1.36 -7.40 6.68
CA LEU A 28 -0.50 -6.39 7.29
C LEU A 28 0.07 -5.43 6.23
N GLY A 29 0.52 -5.96 5.09
CA GLY A 29 1.00 -5.15 3.96
C GLY A 29 -0.10 -4.26 3.40
N SER A 30 -1.32 -4.77 3.24
CA SER A 30 -2.44 -3.98 2.73
C SER A 30 -2.89 -2.92 3.73
N ALA A 31 -2.93 -3.23 5.03
CA ALA A 31 -3.22 -2.24 6.06
C ALA A 31 -2.20 -1.09 6.02
N LEU A 32 -0.90 -1.43 5.93
CA LEU A 32 0.18 -0.45 5.80
C LEU A 32 0.01 0.37 4.51
N ALA A 33 -0.27 -0.28 3.38
CA ALA A 33 -0.49 0.39 2.09
C ALA A 33 -1.68 1.36 2.14
N MET A 34 -2.80 0.97 2.74
CA MET A 34 -4.00 1.82 2.85
C MET A 34 -3.74 3.05 3.73
N VAL A 35 -3.05 2.88 4.84
CA VAL A 35 -2.71 3.99 5.75
C VAL A 35 -1.70 4.94 5.12
N LEU A 36 -0.59 4.40 4.61
CA LEU A 36 0.46 5.20 3.96
C LEU A 36 -0.04 5.83 2.68
N GLY A 37 -0.85 5.12 1.87
CA GLY A 37 -1.41 5.64 0.63
C GLY A 37 -2.27 6.87 0.87
N MET A 38 -3.12 6.87 1.91
CA MET A 38 -3.89 8.06 2.27
C MET A 38 -2.97 9.21 2.71
N ALA A 39 -1.98 8.93 3.56
CA ALA A 39 -1.01 9.93 3.99
C ALA A 39 -0.26 10.53 2.78
N PHE A 40 0.18 9.69 1.84
CA PHE A 40 0.91 10.08 0.64
C PHE A 40 0.02 10.93 -0.29
N ALA A 41 -1.25 10.56 -0.46
CA ALA A 41 -2.21 11.35 -1.23
C ALA A 41 -2.40 12.75 -0.64
N ILE A 42 -2.47 12.88 0.68
CA ILE A 42 -2.58 14.17 1.36
C ILE A 42 -1.30 15.00 1.22
N ILE A 43 -0.12 14.40 1.44
CA ILE A 43 1.18 15.09 1.32
C ILE A 43 1.38 15.63 -0.11
N ARG A 44 1.03 14.84 -1.13
CA ARG A 44 1.15 15.25 -2.53
C ARG A 44 0.22 16.42 -2.90
N ARG A 45 -0.87 16.62 -2.16
CA ARG A 45 -1.77 17.79 -2.31
C ARG A 45 -1.31 19.00 -1.49
N SER A 46 -0.13 18.96 -0.86
CA SER A 46 0.43 20.12 -0.17
C SER A 46 0.53 21.32 -1.14
N PRO A 47 0.08 22.52 -0.73
CA PRO A 47 0.23 23.73 -1.54
C PRO A 47 1.71 24.15 -1.68
N ASN A 48 2.59 23.62 -0.82
CA ASN A 48 4.02 23.90 -0.89
C ASN A 48 4.68 23.02 -1.96
N MET A 49 5.10 23.64 -3.07
CA MET A 49 5.78 22.95 -4.17
C MET A 49 7.09 22.28 -3.77
N TYR A 50 7.79 22.78 -2.76
CA TYR A 50 9.03 22.17 -2.24
C TYR A 50 8.76 20.86 -1.49
N VAL A 51 7.51 20.60 -1.11
CA VAL A 51 7.07 19.33 -0.51
C VAL A 51 6.44 18.45 -1.57
N SER A 52 5.45 18.95 -2.31
CA SER A 52 4.65 18.12 -3.23
C SER A 52 5.46 17.58 -4.42
N VAL A 53 6.40 18.36 -4.97
CA VAL A 53 7.18 17.94 -6.14
C VAL A 53 8.20 16.85 -5.80
N PRO A 54 9.14 17.02 -4.84
CA PRO A 54 10.09 15.96 -4.50
C PRO A 54 9.40 14.70 -3.99
N PHE A 55 8.30 14.87 -3.25
CA PHE A 55 7.53 13.73 -2.76
C PHE A 55 6.86 12.97 -3.91
N GLY A 56 6.33 13.67 -4.91
CA GLY A 56 5.82 13.04 -6.15
C GLY A 56 6.90 12.19 -6.84
N PHE A 57 8.10 12.75 -7.02
CA PHE A 57 9.23 12.02 -7.59
C PHE A 57 9.60 10.77 -6.78
N PHE A 58 9.57 10.85 -5.44
CA PHE A 58 9.82 9.70 -4.57
C PHE A 58 8.79 8.57 -4.79
N LEU A 59 7.50 8.91 -4.89
CA LEU A 59 6.46 7.91 -5.19
C LEU A 59 6.62 7.32 -6.60
N ASP A 60 6.97 8.16 -7.58
CA ASP A 60 7.21 7.74 -8.96
C ASP A 60 8.44 6.82 -9.06
N PHE A 61 9.50 7.09 -8.28
CA PHE A 61 10.68 6.23 -8.17
C PHE A 61 10.36 4.84 -7.61
N ILE A 62 9.56 4.77 -6.54
CA ILE A 62 9.13 3.48 -5.99
C ILE A 62 8.29 2.70 -7.02
N ARG A 63 7.40 3.36 -7.77
CA ARG A 63 6.63 2.70 -8.84
C ARG A 63 7.48 2.31 -10.04
N GLY A 64 8.55 3.06 -10.29
CA GLY A 64 9.51 2.82 -11.36
C GLY A 64 10.51 1.71 -11.05
N THR A 65 10.54 1.19 -9.82
CA THR A 65 11.46 0.12 -9.41
C THR A 65 10.70 -1.19 -9.21
N PRO A 66 11.20 -2.34 -9.72
CA PRO A 66 10.53 -3.62 -9.54
C PRO A 66 10.38 -3.99 -8.07
N LEU A 67 9.20 -4.45 -7.66
CA LEU A 67 8.92 -4.87 -6.28
C LEU A 67 9.93 -5.93 -5.78
N LEU A 68 10.29 -6.90 -6.62
CA LEU A 68 11.28 -7.93 -6.27
C LEU A 68 12.65 -7.31 -5.90
N VAL A 69 13.08 -6.27 -6.61
CA VAL A 69 14.34 -5.56 -6.32
C VAL A 69 14.23 -4.84 -4.98
N GLN A 70 13.08 -4.24 -4.67
CA GLN A 70 12.84 -3.59 -3.39
C GLN A 70 12.90 -4.60 -2.23
N LEU A 71 12.25 -5.76 -2.39
CA LEU A 71 12.28 -6.84 -1.41
C LEU A 71 13.70 -7.40 -1.21
N TYR A 72 14.42 -7.63 -2.30
CA TYR A 72 15.81 -8.09 -2.25
C TYR A 72 16.71 -7.08 -1.53
N PHE A 73 16.51 -5.78 -1.79
CA PHE A 73 17.24 -4.74 -1.08
C PHE A 73 16.96 -4.78 0.44
N LEU A 74 15.68 -4.85 0.83
CA LEU A 74 15.29 -4.86 2.25
C LEU A 74 15.81 -6.09 2.99
N PHE A 75 15.86 -7.25 2.33
CA PHE A 75 16.25 -8.49 2.99
C PHE A 75 17.74 -8.79 2.93
N TYR A 76 18.41 -8.53 1.80
CA TYR A 76 19.80 -8.92 1.58
C TYR A 76 20.79 -7.76 1.67
N ILE A 77 20.40 -6.54 1.32
CA ILE A 77 21.32 -5.38 1.26
C ILE A 77 21.26 -4.56 2.55
N LEU A 78 20.06 -4.30 3.06
CA LEU A 78 19.82 -3.51 4.27
C LEU A 78 20.58 -4.03 5.52
N PRO A 79 20.72 -5.35 5.75
CA PRO A 79 21.57 -5.87 6.84
C PRO A 79 23.01 -5.37 6.81
N GLY A 80 23.59 -5.21 5.61
CA GLY A 80 24.94 -4.66 5.43
C GLY A 80 25.08 -3.21 5.88
N LEU A 81 23.95 -2.49 6.02
CA LEU A 81 23.88 -1.12 6.55
C LEU A 81 23.59 -1.09 8.07
N GLY A 82 23.57 -2.25 8.74
CA GLY A 82 23.35 -2.38 10.18
C GLY A 82 21.89 -2.52 10.62
N LEU A 83 20.95 -2.63 9.66
CA LEU A 83 19.52 -2.81 9.94
C LEU A 83 19.06 -4.18 9.46
N THR A 84 18.69 -5.06 10.39
CA THR A 84 18.18 -6.40 10.09
C THR A 84 16.67 -6.44 10.35
N LEU A 85 15.93 -6.97 9.38
CA LEU A 85 14.49 -7.16 9.46
C LEU A 85 14.18 -8.66 9.43
N GLY A 86 13.22 -9.11 10.23
CA GLY A 86 12.68 -10.45 10.08
C GLY A 86 12.01 -10.62 8.70
N PRO A 87 11.97 -11.83 8.12
CA PRO A 87 11.44 -12.05 6.76
C PRO A 87 10.03 -11.48 6.54
N LEU A 88 9.10 -11.78 7.47
CA LEU A 88 7.73 -11.26 7.40
C LEU A 88 7.70 -9.73 7.47
N LEU A 89 8.49 -9.11 8.35
CA LEU A 89 8.54 -7.66 8.50
C LEU A 89 9.10 -6.97 7.24
N ALA A 90 10.17 -7.53 6.66
CA ALA A 90 10.73 -7.05 5.39
C ALA A 90 9.69 -7.14 4.27
N GLY A 91 8.94 -8.24 4.20
CA GLY A 91 7.85 -8.43 3.25
C GLY A 91 6.71 -7.44 3.44
N VAL A 92 6.23 -7.25 4.67
CA VAL A 92 5.16 -6.28 5.00
C VAL A 92 5.57 -4.86 4.64
N ILE A 93 6.81 -4.45 4.95
CA ILE A 93 7.32 -3.11 4.61
C ILE A 93 7.46 -2.95 3.10
N GLY A 94 8.07 -3.93 2.41
CA GLY A 94 8.29 -3.86 0.97
C GLY A 94 6.97 -3.83 0.19
N LEU A 95 6.08 -4.80 0.45
CA LEU A 95 4.74 -4.83 -0.15
C LEU A 95 3.94 -3.57 0.22
N GLY A 96 3.90 -3.23 1.50
CA GLY A 96 3.11 -2.11 1.99
C GLY A 96 3.56 -0.76 1.42
N LEU A 97 4.86 -0.50 1.36
CA LEU A 97 5.39 0.74 0.79
C LEU A 97 5.19 0.80 -0.73
N HIS A 98 5.41 -0.31 -1.43
CA HIS A 98 5.19 -0.38 -2.87
C HIS A 98 3.72 -0.07 -3.20
N TYR A 99 2.78 -0.80 -2.58
CA TYR A 99 1.34 -0.61 -2.81
C TYR A 99 0.78 0.69 -2.22
N ALA A 100 1.43 1.29 -1.22
CA ALA A 100 1.07 2.63 -0.74
C ALA A 100 1.12 3.66 -1.86
N THR A 101 2.07 3.54 -2.80
CA THR A 101 2.18 4.49 -3.92
C THR A 101 1.02 4.37 -4.91
N TYR A 102 0.54 3.16 -5.16
CA TYR A 102 -0.60 2.91 -6.04
C TYR A 102 -1.93 3.30 -5.38
N THR A 103 -2.12 2.92 -4.12
CA THR A 103 -3.31 3.32 -3.36
C THR A 103 -3.37 4.83 -3.14
N ALA A 104 -2.22 5.53 -3.06
CA ALA A 104 -2.18 6.98 -3.03
C ALA A 104 -2.80 7.63 -4.28
N GLU A 105 -2.58 7.07 -5.48
CA GLU A 105 -3.22 7.57 -6.71
C GLU A 105 -4.72 7.30 -6.73
N VAL A 106 -5.15 6.15 -6.19
CA VAL A 106 -6.57 5.82 -6.04
C VAL A 106 -7.24 6.84 -5.12
N TYR A 107 -6.68 7.09 -3.94
CA TYR A 107 -7.20 8.11 -3.04
C TYR A 107 -7.17 9.51 -3.65
N ARG A 108 -6.08 9.89 -4.33
CA ARG A 108 -5.98 11.18 -5.01
C ARG A 108 -7.11 11.35 -6.02
N THR A 109 -7.36 10.34 -6.85
CA THR A 109 -8.45 10.34 -7.82
C THR A 109 -9.81 10.47 -7.14
N GLY A 110 -10.04 9.74 -6.04
CA GLY A 110 -11.27 9.85 -5.25
C GLY A 110 -11.49 11.26 -4.68
N ILE A 111 -10.43 11.90 -4.19
CA ILE A 111 -10.47 13.26 -3.63
C ILE A 111 -10.71 14.30 -4.73
N ASP A 112 -10.03 14.17 -5.87
CA ASP A 112 -10.13 15.12 -6.98
C ASP A 112 -11.50 15.05 -7.69
N ASN A 113 -12.19 13.90 -7.62
CA ASN A 113 -13.53 13.72 -8.15
C ASN A 113 -14.65 14.34 -7.28
N LEU A 114 -14.33 14.82 -6.08
CA LEU A 114 -15.33 15.43 -5.21
C LEU A 114 -15.81 16.77 -5.82
N PRO A 115 -17.14 17.03 -5.89
CA PRO A 115 -17.65 18.27 -6.44
C PRO A 115 -17.08 19.50 -5.73
N ARG A 116 -16.67 20.52 -6.49
CA ARG A 116 -16.08 21.76 -5.94
C ARG A 116 -16.98 22.42 -4.89
N GLY A 117 -18.30 22.31 -5.04
CA GLY A 117 -19.28 22.81 -4.08
C GLY A 117 -19.12 22.26 -2.65
N GLN A 118 -18.59 21.05 -2.46
CA GLN A 118 -18.32 20.51 -1.10
C GLN A 118 -17.22 21.32 -0.40
N TRP A 119 -16.18 21.71 -1.14
CA TRP A 119 -15.09 22.53 -0.63
C TRP A 119 -15.54 23.97 -0.36
N GLU A 120 -16.36 24.53 -1.26
CA GLU A 120 -16.90 25.88 -1.14
C GLU A 120 -17.89 25.99 0.03
N ALA A 121 -18.78 25.00 0.22
CA ALA A 121 -19.71 24.94 1.33
C ALA A 121 -18.98 24.83 2.68
N ALA A 122 -17.95 23.97 2.77
CA ALA A 122 -17.13 23.85 3.97
C ALA A 122 -16.48 25.19 4.35
N LYS A 123 -16.01 25.95 3.35
CA LYS A 123 -15.44 27.29 3.54
C LYS A 123 -16.51 28.31 3.94
N ALA A 124 -17.70 28.26 3.34
CA ALA A 124 -18.79 29.19 3.62
C ALA A 124 -19.32 29.09 5.05
N VAL A 125 -19.33 27.89 5.64
CA VAL A 125 -19.70 27.66 7.04
C VAL A 125 -18.50 27.69 8.00
N ASN A 126 -17.36 28.20 7.53
CA ASN A 126 -16.15 28.43 8.31
C ASN A 126 -15.58 27.18 9.02
N LEU A 127 -15.65 26.02 8.36
CA LEU A 127 -14.97 24.82 8.86
C LEU A 127 -13.45 24.98 8.77
N THR A 128 -12.76 24.57 9.83
CA THR A 128 -11.30 24.41 9.80
C THR A 128 -10.90 23.34 8.79
N THR A 129 -9.66 23.42 8.28
CA THR A 129 -9.11 22.40 7.37
C THR A 129 -9.27 20.97 7.92
N SER A 130 -9.01 20.77 9.22
CA SER A 130 -9.16 19.46 9.85
C SER A 130 -10.62 18.96 9.84
N GLN A 131 -11.58 19.85 10.15
CA GLN A 131 -13.00 19.53 10.08
C GLN A 131 -13.41 19.18 8.64
N THR A 132 -13.06 20.01 7.66
CA THR A 132 -13.36 19.77 6.23
C THR A 132 -12.86 18.39 5.78
N TRP A 133 -11.63 18.03 6.10
CA TRP A 133 -11.07 16.73 5.73
C TRP A 133 -11.77 15.55 6.42
N ARG A 134 -11.97 15.63 7.74
CA ARG A 134 -12.51 14.51 8.54
C ARG A 134 -14.01 14.30 8.36
N THR A 135 -14.77 15.38 8.17
CA THR A 135 -16.24 15.33 8.19
C THR A 135 -16.87 15.35 6.79
N ILE A 136 -16.18 15.89 5.78
CA ILE A 136 -16.73 16.06 4.43
C ILE A 136 -15.92 15.26 3.42
N VAL A 137 -14.62 15.55 3.29
CA VAL A 137 -13.80 15.05 2.16
C VAL A 137 -13.56 13.54 2.27
N ILE A 138 -12.95 13.05 3.35
CA ILE A 138 -12.59 11.63 3.49
C ILE A 138 -13.84 10.72 3.44
N PRO A 139 -14.94 11.01 4.17
CA PRO A 139 -16.13 10.16 4.16
C PRO A 139 -16.81 10.07 2.79
N GLN A 140 -16.64 11.06 1.91
CA GLN A 140 -17.22 11.05 0.56
C GLN A 140 -16.25 10.51 -0.51
N ALA A 141 -14.96 10.83 -0.38
CA ALA A 141 -13.95 10.47 -1.38
C ALA A 141 -13.54 8.99 -1.31
N VAL A 142 -13.52 8.39 -0.11
CA VAL A 142 -13.01 7.02 0.09
C VAL A 142 -14.01 5.93 -0.34
N PRO A 143 -15.31 5.95 0.03
CA PRO A 143 -16.20 4.85 -0.28
C PRO A 143 -16.28 4.46 -1.77
N PRO A 144 -16.35 5.43 -2.72
CA PRO A 144 -16.33 5.10 -4.15
C PRO A 144 -15.04 4.41 -4.60
N MET A 145 -13.94 4.58 -3.87
CA MET A 145 -12.62 4.01 -4.19
C MET A 145 -12.41 2.60 -3.62
N ILE A 146 -13.29 2.11 -2.74
CA ILE A 146 -13.17 0.78 -2.13
C ILE A 146 -12.96 -0.34 -3.16
N PRO A 147 -13.67 -0.39 -4.31
CA PRO A 147 -13.44 -1.43 -5.30
C PRO A 147 -12.02 -1.41 -5.89
N ALA A 148 -11.46 -0.22 -6.14
CA ALA A 148 -10.09 -0.08 -6.65
C ALA A 148 -9.04 -0.44 -5.59
N LEU A 149 -9.27 -0.08 -4.33
CA LEU A 149 -8.41 -0.48 -3.20
C LEU A 149 -8.44 -2.00 -3.00
N ALA A 150 -9.61 -2.64 -3.13
CA ALA A 150 -9.75 -4.09 -3.07
C ALA A 150 -9.02 -4.81 -4.21
N ASN A 151 -9.00 -4.23 -5.42
CA ASN A 151 -8.18 -4.76 -6.51
C ASN A 151 -6.69 -4.78 -6.15
N TYR A 152 -6.18 -3.74 -5.48
CA TYR A 152 -4.80 -3.71 -5.02
C TYR A 152 -4.52 -4.69 -3.87
N PHE A 153 -5.50 -4.94 -2.98
CA PHE A 153 -5.41 -6.01 -2.00
C PHE A 153 -5.24 -7.38 -2.67
N ILE A 154 -6.04 -7.67 -3.70
CA ILE A 154 -5.97 -8.94 -4.46
C ILE A 154 -4.65 -9.03 -5.24
N ALA A 155 -4.18 -7.93 -5.82
CA ALA A 155 -2.91 -7.90 -6.52
C ALA A 155 -1.75 -8.20 -5.55
N MET A 156 -1.73 -7.58 -4.37
CA MET A 156 -0.72 -7.83 -3.34
C MET A 156 -0.74 -9.29 -2.90
N PHE A 157 -1.92 -9.88 -2.69
CA PHE A 157 -2.06 -11.30 -2.36
C PHE A 157 -1.32 -12.20 -3.38
N LYS A 158 -1.46 -11.90 -4.67
CA LYS A 158 -0.79 -12.63 -5.76
C LYS A 158 0.71 -12.40 -5.82
N GLU A 159 1.22 -11.34 -5.22
CA GLU A 159 2.64 -10.99 -5.17
C GLU A 159 3.34 -11.43 -3.88
N THR A 160 2.60 -11.87 -2.85
CA THR A 160 3.21 -12.48 -1.65
C THR A 160 4.15 -13.66 -1.92
N PRO A 161 4.01 -14.48 -2.99
CA PRO A 161 5.00 -15.51 -3.31
C PRO A 161 6.41 -14.96 -3.56
N LEU A 162 6.56 -13.67 -3.91
CA LEU A 162 7.88 -13.03 -4.06
C LEU A 162 8.66 -12.97 -2.74
N LEU A 163 8.01 -13.14 -1.59
CA LEU A 163 8.67 -13.19 -0.29
C LEU A 163 9.46 -14.49 -0.06
N SER A 164 9.18 -15.51 -0.88
CA SER A 164 9.82 -16.83 -0.81
C SER A 164 10.70 -17.12 -2.04
N ALA A 165 11.00 -16.08 -2.83
CA ALA A 165 11.78 -16.16 -4.07
C ALA A 165 13.31 -16.14 -3.82
#